data_AF-A0A2V4DNB1-F1
#
_entry.id   AF-A0A2V4DNB1-F1
#
_cell.length_a   1.000
_cell.length_b   1.000
_cell.length_c   1.000
_cell.angle_alpha   90.00
_cell.angle_beta   90.00
_cell.angle_gamma   90.00
#
_symmetry.space_group_name_H-M   'P 1'
#
loop_
_entity.id
_entity.type
_entity.pdbx_description
1 polymer ?
#
loop_
_entity_poly.entity_id
_entity_poly.type
_entity_poly.pdbx_seq_one_letter_code
_entity_poly.pdbx_strand_id
1 'polypeptide(L)'
;MGIVVGVPLFTWIAFGFVTRNGRCLGFEVMLSEARTKQELEDIALKAEYALMLRLLGPHQGIRLERLRAELDDALDGEGMHFNENQTDMVDQEIEQMDLHEEMPEKELADNPEGPPASIVAEGMTSRESSSQATPPSLNAVGIVGQDGYEWLQQGGATWYRATNSGTDWEQWLDD
;
A
#
# COMPACT_ATOMS: atom_id res chain seq x y z
N MET A 1 -51.35 -32.14 12.55
CA MET A 1 -50.32 -32.67 11.62
C MET A 1 -49.15 -31.71 11.32
N GLY A 2 -49.14 -30.44 11.77
CA GLY A 2 -48.01 -29.51 11.49
C GLY A 2 -46.79 -29.62 12.43
N ILE A 3 -46.99 -30.07 13.67
CA ILE A 3 -45.92 -30.12 14.70
C ILE A 3 -44.84 -31.16 14.35
N VAL A 4 -45.23 -32.26 13.72
CA VAL A 4 -44.32 -33.37 13.36
C VAL A 4 -43.31 -32.97 12.28
N VAL A 5 -43.64 -31.99 11.43
CA VAL A 5 -42.71 -31.45 10.40
C VAL A 5 -41.87 -30.29 10.96
N GLY A 6 -42.44 -29.49 11.87
CA GLY A 6 -41.74 -28.36 12.47
C GLY A 6 -40.63 -28.75 13.44
N VAL A 7 -40.83 -29.80 14.25
CA VAL A 7 -39.84 -30.23 15.26
C VAL A 7 -38.53 -30.72 14.66
N PRO A 8 -38.50 -31.55 13.58
CA PRO A 8 -37.25 -31.94 12.93
C PRO A 8 -36.50 -30.76 12.32
N LEU A 9 -37.20 -29.83 11.67
CA LEU A 9 -36.62 -28.64 11.03
C LEU A 9 -36.05 -27.67 12.07
N PHE A 10 -36.80 -27.43 13.14
CA PHE A 10 -36.36 -26.62 14.26
C PHE A 10 -35.16 -27.25 14.97
N THR A 11 -35.18 -28.56 15.21
CA THR A 11 -34.05 -29.29 15.80
C THR A 11 -32.81 -29.19 14.91
N TRP A 12 -32.94 -29.34 13.59
CA TRP A 12 -31.82 -29.19 12.65
C TRP A 12 -31.24 -27.78 12.65
N ILE A 13 -32.09 -26.76 12.61
CA ILE A 13 -31.68 -25.36 12.64
C ILE A 13 -31.02 -25.03 13.99
N ALA A 14 -31.64 -25.43 15.11
CA ALA A 14 -31.09 -25.23 16.45
C ALA A 14 -29.76 -25.94 16.63
N PHE A 15 -29.62 -27.18 16.15
CA PHE A 15 -28.36 -27.91 16.12
C PHE A 15 -27.31 -27.16 15.29
N GLY A 16 -27.68 -26.66 14.12
CA GLY A 16 -26.83 -25.80 13.29
C GLY A 16 -26.37 -24.55 14.04
N PHE A 17 -27.25 -23.84 14.74
CA PHE A 17 -26.89 -22.65 15.52
C PHE A 17 -26.01 -22.96 16.74
N VAL A 18 -26.34 -24.02 17.50
CA VAL A 18 -25.57 -24.43 18.69
C VAL A 18 -24.15 -24.82 18.28
N THR A 19 -24.01 -25.65 17.24
CA THR A 19 -22.70 -26.06 16.74
C THR A 19 -21.97 -24.90 16.05
N ARG A 20 -22.67 -23.98 15.39
CA ARG A 20 -22.08 -22.78 14.78
C ARG A 20 -21.55 -21.79 15.83
N ASN A 21 -22.31 -21.53 16.88
CA ASN A 21 -21.93 -20.60 17.94
C ASN A 21 -20.83 -21.18 18.82
N GLY A 22 -20.90 -22.48 19.13
CA GLY A 22 -19.86 -23.18 19.89
C GLY A 22 -18.52 -23.23 19.17
N ARG A 23 -18.50 -23.31 17.83
CA ARG A 23 -17.26 -23.30 17.04
C ARG A 23 -16.53 -21.97 17.10
N CYS A 24 -17.25 -20.85 17.11
CA CYS A 24 -16.63 -19.53 17.29
C CYS A 24 -15.99 -19.39 18.67
N LEU A 25 -16.70 -19.81 19.72
CA LEU A 25 -16.20 -19.79 21.09
C LEU A 25 -14.97 -20.69 21.26
N GLY A 26 -14.94 -21.83 20.56
CA GLY A 26 -13.78 -22.72 20.51
C GLY A 26 -12.54 -22.04 19.93
N PHE A 27 -12.67 -21.27 18.85
CA PHE A 27 -11.54 -20.52 18.28
C PHE A 27 -11.06 -19.39 19.19
N GLU A 28 -11.98 -18.70 19.87
CA GLU A 28 -11.64 -17.67 20.87
C GLU A 28 -10.83 -18.25 22.04
N VAL A 29 -11.25 -19.42 22.55
CA VAL A 29 -10.50 -20.14 23.60
C VAL A 29 -9.14 -20.64 23.09
N MET A 30 -9.10 -21.27 21.90
CA MET A 30 -7.85 -21.76 21.33
C MET A 30 -6.84 -20.64 21.09
N LEU A 31 -7.28 -19.48 20.58
CA LEU A 31 -6.42 -18.31 20.46
C LEU A 31 -5.90 -17.91 21.85
N SER A 32 -6.77 -17.72 22.84
CA SER A 32 -6.38 -17.29 24.19
C SER A 32 -5.41 -18.22 24.93
N GLU A 33 -5.38 -19.51 24.56
CA GLU A 33 -4.50 -20.51 25.17
C GLU A 33 -3.16 -20.68 24.44
N ALA A 34 -3.04 -20.18 23.21
CA ALA A 34 -1.82 -20.28 22.40
C ALA A 34 -0.65 -19.57 23.09
N ARG A 35 0.47 -20.28 23.28
CA ARG A 35 1.66 -19.75 23.99
C ARG A 35 2.85 -19.47 23.09
N THR A 36 2.73 -19.78 21.80
CA THR A 36 3.79 -19.59 20.82
C THR A 36 3.24 -18.97 19.53
N LYS A 37 4.07 -18.19 18.84
CA LYS A 37 3.69 -17.53 17.57
C LYS A 37 3.21 -18.51 16.50
N GLN A 38 3.91 -19.64 16.39
CA GLN A 38 3.57 -20.68 15.42
C GLN A 38 2.20 -21.32 15.71
N GLU A 39 1.86 -21.52 17.00
CA GLU A 39 0.56 -22.05 17.40
C GLU A 39 -0.57 -21.04 17.15
N LEU A 40 -0.32 -19.75 17.40
CA LEU A 40 -1.26 -18.66 17.09
C LEU A 40 -1.59 -18.61 15.58
N GLU A 41 -0.56 -18.68 14.73
CA GLU A 41 -0.71 -18.65 13.27
C GLU A 41 -1.48 -19.87 12.74
N ASP A 42 -1.19 -21.06 13.25
CA ASP A 42 -1.89 -22.31 12.88
C ASP A 42 -3.39 -22.27 13.26
N ILE A 43 -3.71 -21.62 14.39
CA ILE A 43 -5.09 -21.41 14.84
C ILE A 43 -5.78 -20.33 13.98
N ALA A 44 -5.06 -19.26 13.63
CA ALA A 44 -5.55 -18.21 12.74
C ALA A 44 -5.88 -18.76 11.34
N LEU A 45 -5.04 -19.62 10.77
CA LEU A 45 -5.30 -20.29 9.48
C LEU A 45 -6.58 -21.14 9.52
N LYS A 46 -6.82 -21.86 10.62
CA LYS A 46 -8.05 -22.66 10.80
C LYS A 46 -9.28 -21.77 10.96
N ALA A 47 -9.13 -20.63 11.62
CA ALA A 47 -10.17 -19.63 11.77
C ALA A 47 -10.53 -18.97 10.42
N GLU A 48 -9.54 -18.59 9.61
CA GLU A 48 -9.73 -18.06 8.25
C GLU A 48 -10.42 -19.07 7.35
N TYR A 49 -9.98 -20.33 7.36
CA TYR A 49 -10.64 -21.40 6.60
C TYR A 49 -12.10 -21.62 7.04
N ALA A 50 -12.39 -21.50 8.34
CA ALA A 50 -13.76 -21.55 8.86
C ALA A 50 -14.62 -20.34 8.42
N LEU A 51 -14.01 -19.16 8.24
CA LEU A 51 -14.67 -17.99 7.66
C LEU A 51 -14.99 -18.20 6.18
N MET A 52 -14.06 -18.80 5.40
CA MET A 52 -14.28 -19.14 4.00
C MET A 52 -15.45 -20.13 3.81
N LEU A 53 -15.56 -21.12 4.70
CA LEU A 53 -16.69 -22.06 4.71
C LEU A 53 -18.00 -21.45 5.25
N ARG A 54 -18.01 -20.15 5.55
CA ARG A 54 -19.15 -19.38 6.10
C ARG A 54 -19.70 -19.96 7.40
N LEU A 55 -18.87 -20.73 8.10
CA LEU A 55 -19.19 -21.32 9.38
C LEU A 55 -19.25 -20.23 10.45
N LEU A 56 -18.39 -19.21 10.38
CA LEU A 56 -18.51 -17.99 11.17
C LEU A 56 -19.18 -16.88 10.36
N GLY A 57 -19.94 -16.02 11.05
CA GLY A 57 -20.50 -14.81 10.44
C GLY A 57 -19.46 -13.69 10.37
N PRO A 58 -19.60 -12.70 9.48
CA PRO A 58 -18.65 -11.59 9.32
C PRO A 58 -18.34 -10.86 10.63
N HIS A 59 -19.37 -10.65 11.45
CA HIS A 59 -19.23 -10.03 12.76
C HIS A 59 -18.38 -10.85 13.74
N GLN A 60 -18.44 -12.17 13.65
CA GLN A 60 -17.61 -13.06 14.48
C GLN A 60 -16.17 -13.11 13.95
N GLY A 61 -15.98 -12.98 12.63
CA GLY A 61 -14.66 -12.84 12.01
C GLY A 61 -13.90 -11.61 12.50
N ILE A 62 -14.54 -10.43 12.51
CA ILE A 62 -13.92 -9.18 12.97
C ILE A 62 -13.45 -9.27 14.43
N ARG A 63 -14.25 -9.90 15.30
CA ARG A 63 -13.86 -10.12 16.70
C ARG A 63 -12.62 -11.01 16.81
N LEU A 64 -12.56 -12.03 15.97
CA LEU A 64 -11.47 -13.01 15.94
C LEU A 64 -10.18 -12.40 15.37
N GLU A 65 -10.29 -11.56 14.35
CA GLU A 65 -9.18 -10.78 13.80
C GLU A 65 -8.60 -9.82 14.84
N ARG A 66 -9.44 -9.12 15.61
CA ARG A 66 -8.99 -8.27 16.72
C ARG A 66 -8.27 -9.09 17.79
N LEU A 67 -8.87 -10.18 18.26
CA LEU A 67 -8.27 -11.02 19.29
C LEU A 67 -6.93 -11.60 18.82
N ARG A 68 -6.85 -12.02 17.56
CA ARG A 68 -5.59 -12.48 16.95
C ARG A 68 -4.54 -11.38 16.94
N ALA A 69 -4.88 -10.14 16.59
CA ALA A 69 -3.94 -9.00 16.63
C ALA A 69 -3.46 -8.68 18.06
N GLU A 70 -4.38 -8.65 19.04
CA GLU A 70 -4.04 -8.43 20.45
C GLU A 70 -3.09 -9.50 20.99
N LEU A 71 -3.25 -10.76 20.55
CA LEU A 71 -2.36 -11.85 20.92
C LEU A 71 -1.04 -11.86 20.16
N ASP A 72 -1.04 -11.45 18.89
CA ASP A 72 0.19 -11.28 18.10
C ASP A 72 1.06 -10.20 18.77
N ASP A 73 0.48 -9.07 19.15
CA ASP A 73 1.17 -8.00 19.91
C ASP A 73 1.68 -8.47 21.29
N ALA A 74 0.93 -9.33 21.98
CA ALA A 74 1.32 -9.87 23.29
C ALA A 74 2.42 -10.94 23.20
N LEU A 75 2.46 -11.71 22.11
CA LEU A 75 3.48 -12.73 21.85
C LEU A 75 4.75 -12.12 21.24
N ASP A 76 4.62 -11.09 20.41
CA ASP A 76 5.70 -10.22 19.96
C ASP A 76 6.08 -9.21 21.06
N GLY A 77 6.32 -9.69 22.29
CA GLY A 77 6.85 -8.90 23.43
C GLY A 77 8.18 -8.16 23.16
N GLU A 78 8.61 -8.10 21.90
CA GLU A 78 9.70 -7.30 21.35
C GLU A 78 9.51 -7.10 19.83
N GLY A 79 8.84 -6.02 19.39
CA GLY A 79 8.94 -5.50 18.02
C GLY A 79 7.67 -4.83 17.47
N MET A 80 7.52 -3.52 17.34
CA MET A 80 8.50 -2.43 17.39
C MET A 80 8.47 -1.68 18.73
N HIS A 81 9.63 -1.62 19.38
CA HIS A 81 9.90 -0.58 20.36
C HIS A 81 9.96 0.76 19.62
N PHE A 82 8.83 1.46 19.53
CA PHE A 82 8.88 2.92 19.35
C PHE A 82 9.53 3.46 20.62
N ASN A 83 10.88 3.54 20.63
CA ASN A 83 11.55 4.29 21.68
C ASN A 83 11.02 5.72 21.53
N GLU A 84 10.34 6.23 22.56
CA GLU A 84 9.72 7.55 22.62
C GLU A 84 10.73 8.72 22.49
N ASN A 85 11.94 8.48 21.99
CA ASN A 85 12.97 9.49 21.73
C ASN A 85 13.51 9.40 20.28
N GLN A 86 12.70 9.03 19.30
CA GLN A 86 13.11 9.25 17.90
C GLN A 86 13.12 10.75 17.54
N THR A 87 12.44 11.59 18.33
CA THR A 87 12.51 13.05 18.19
C THR A 87 13.92 13.60 18.44
N ASP A 88 14.69 13.03 19.37
CA ASP A 88 16.06 13.50 19.68
C ASP A 88 17.09 13.21 18.57
N MET A 89 16.92 12.12 17.82
CA MET A 89 17.78 11.84 16.65
C MET A 89 17.43 12.77 15.48
N VAL A 90 16.15 13.10 15.31
CA VAL A 90 15.69 14.06 14.31
C VAL A 90 16.14 15.48 14.69
N ASP A 91 16.10 15.84 15.97
CA ASP A 91 16.56 17.15 16.45
C ASP A 91 18.08 17.33 16.31
N GLN A 92 18.90 16.30 16.57
CA GLN A 92 20.35 16.34 16.32
C GLN A 92 20.72 16.38 14.83
N GLU A 93 19.90 15.78 13.97
CA GLU A 93 20.07 15.84 12.51
C GLU A 93 19.64 17.21 11.96
N ILE A 94 18.59 17.83 12.53
CA ILE A 94 18.17 19.21 12.23
C ILE A 94 19.23 20.24 12.68
N GLU A 95 19.85 20.09 13.85
CA GLU A 95 20.92 21.00 14.31
C GLU A 95 22.21 20.90 13.45
N GLN A 96 22.51 19.74 12.89
CA GLN A 96 23.65 19.58 11.97
C GLN A 96 23.34 20.01 10.53
N MET A 97 22.07 20.05 10.14
CA MET A 97 21.62 20.61 8.86
C MET A 97 21.57 22.14 8.86
N ASP A 98 21.49 22.79 10.03
CA ASP A 98 21.49 24.26 10.16
C ASP A 98 22.89 24.91 9.93
N LEU A 99 23.92 24.11 9.63
CA LEU A 99 25.28 24.58 9.34
C LEU A 99 25.80 24.20 7.94
N HIS A 100 25.00 23.58 7.08
CA HIS A 100 25.41 23.37 5.68
C HIS A 100 24.50 24.11 4.71
N GLU A 101 24.90 25.35 4.47
CA GLU A 101 24.61 26.20 3.31
C GLU A 101 23.13 26.49 3.02
N GLU A 102 22.77 27.77 3.14
CA GLU A 102 21.68 28.38 2.40
C GLU A 102 21.66 27.81 0.98
N MET A 103 20.74 26.88 0.73
CA MET A 103 20.40 26.55 -0.64
C MET A 103 19.80 27.83 -1.23
N PRO A 104 20.37 28.37 -2.34
CA PRO A 104 19.66 29.38 -3.07
C PRO A 104 18.32 28.77 -3.49
N GLU A 105 17.23 29.42 -3.12
CA GLU A 105 15.90 29.16 -3.65
C GLU A 105 16.00 29.32 -5.16
N LYS A 106 16.33 28.22 -5.86
CA LYS A 106 16.26 28.19 -7.31
C LYS A 106 14.78 28.12 -7.60
N GLU A 107 14.18 29.30 -7.78
CA GLU A 107 12.86 29.45 -8.37
C GLU A 107 12.77 28.44 -9.50
N LEU A 108 11.81 27.52 -9.40
CA LEU A 108 11.50 26.59 -10.48
C LEU A 108 11.25 27.48 -11.69
N ALA A 109 12.21 27.53 -12.61
CA ALA A 109 12.07 28.34 -13.81
C ALA A 109 10.78 27.87 -14.48
N ASP A 110 9.94 28.82 -14.95
CA ASP A 110 8.67 28.51 -15.61
C ASP A 110 8.83 27.56 -16.82
N ASN A 111 10.07 27.28 -17.25
CA ASN A 111 10.39 26.41 -18.36
C ASN A 111 11.66 25.58 -18.07
N PRO A 112 11.70 24.29 -18.45
CA PRO A 112 12.90 23.47 -18.24
C PRO A 112 14.13 23.99 -19.00
N GLU A 113 15.32 23.77 -18.44
CA GLU A 113 16.60 24.14 -19.08
C GLU A 113 16.95 23.24 -20.29
N GLY A 114 16.24 22.12 -20.45
CA GLY A 114 16.35 21.19 -21.58
C GLY A 114 16.44 19.72 -21.13
N PRO A 115 16.18 18.76 -22.02
CA PRO A 115 16.15 17.35 -21.67
C PRO A 115 17.51 16.85 -21.18
N PRO A 116 17.55 15.93 -20.21
CA PRO A 116 18.80 15.35 -19.72
C PRO A 116 19.55 14.65 -20.84
N ALA A 117 20.89 14.69 -20.78
CA ALA A 117 21.77 14.12 -21.80
C ALA A 117 21.48 12.63 -22.11
N SER A 118 20.91 11.90 -21.16
CA SER A 118 20.46 10.51 -21.34
C SER A 118 19.35 10.35 -22.38
N ILE A 119 18.46 11.34 -22.51
CA ILE A 119 17.39 11.34 -23.53
C ILE A 119 17.92 11.83 -24.87
N VAL A 120 18.83 12.80 -24.84
CA VAL A 120 19.47 13.32 -26.05
C VAL A 120 20.35 12.25 -26.72
N ALA A 121 20.95 11.35 -25.94
CA ALA A 121 21.79 10.27 -26.44
C ALA A 121 21.02 9.20 -27.24
N GLU A 122 19.73 9.00 -26.99
CA GLU A 122 18.92 7.97 -27.65
C GLU A 122 18.28 8.44 -28.98
N GLY A 123 18.40 9.73 -29.34
CA GLY A 123 17.62 10.32 -30.42
C GLY A 123 18.33 11.37 -31.27
N MET A 124 19.52 11.10 -31.82
CA MET A 124 20.15 11.94 -32.87
C MET A 124 20.04 11.34 -34.28
N THR A 125 18.90 10.72 -34.61
CA THR A 125 18.59 10.29 -35.98
C THR A 125 17.15 10.63 -36.32
N SER A 126 16.92 11.91 -36.62
CA SER A 126 16.07 12.43 -37.70
C SER A 126 15.51 13.79 -37.30
N ARG A 127 16.16 14.83 -37.81
CA ARG A 127 15.74 16.23 -37.70
C ARG A 127 14.54 16.46 -38.61
N GLU A 128 13.36 16.06 -38.18
CA GLU A 128 12.09 16.57 -38.71
C GLU A 128 11.20 16.90 -37.51
N SER A 129 11.02 18.20 -37.26
CA SER A 129 10.12 18.73 -36.24
C SER A 129 8.72 18.16 -36.46
N SER A 130 8.40 17.10 -35.72
CA SER A 130 7.12 16.41 -35.80
C SER A 130 6.13 17.15 -34.91
N SER A 131 5.54 18.20 -35.46
CA SER A 131 4.48 19.02 -34.85
C SER A 131 3.13 18.29 -34.68
N GLN A 132 3.11 16.95 -34.80
CA GLN A 132 1.94 16.09 -34.63
C GLN A 132 2.27 14.77 -33.92
N ALA A 133 3.12 14.81 -32.88
CA ALA A 133 3.34 13.64 -32.04
C ALA A 133 2.15 13.44 -31.08
N THR A 134 1.66 12.21 -30.95
CA THR A 134 0.61 11.87 -29.99
C THR A 134 1.16 11.96 -28.57
N PRO A 135 0.46 12.62 -27.62
CA PRO A 135 0.92 12.70 -26.25
C PRO A 135 1.05 11.31 -25.61
N PRO A 136 2.06 11.09 -24.76
CA PRO A 136 2.18 9.88 -23.96
C PRO A 136 0.96 9.67 -23.07
N SER A 137 0.75 8.42 -22.64
CA SER A 137 -0.27 8.15 -21.62
C SER A 137 0.08 8.85 -20.30
N LEU A 138 -0.92 9.26 -19.54
CA LEU A 138 -0.73 9.83 -18.20
C LEU A 138 0.08 8.90 -17.27
N ASN A 139 -0.08 7.58 -17.43
CA ASN A 139 0.64 6.55 -16.67
C ASN A 139 2.04 6.24 -17.23
N ALA A 140 2.50 6.96 -18.25
CA ALA A 140 3.86 6.76 -18.75
C ALA A 140 4.86 7.25 -17.70
N VAL A 141 6.00 6.56 -17.62
CA VAL A 141 7.08 6.86 -16.67
C VAL A 141 8.26 7.39 -17.45
N GLY A 142 8.69 8.62 -17.12
CA GLY A 142 9.86 9.26 -17.71
C GLY A 142 11.12 9.14 -16.85
N ILE A 143 12.20 9.72 -17.34
CA ILE A 143 13.46 9.91 -16.62
C ILE A 143 13.39 11.26 -15.90
N VAL A 144 13.58 11.26 -14.58
CA VAL A 144 13.62 12.49 -13.78
C VAL A 144 14.97 13.19 -14.00
N GLY A 145 14.92 14.43 -14.48
CA GLY A 145 16.07 15.30 -14.64
C GLY A 145 16.47 15.98 -13.34
N GLN A 146 17.68 16.56 -13.32
CA GLN A 146 18.18 17.37 -12.19
C GLN A 146 17.44 18.70 -12.03
N ASP A 147 16.66 19.08 -13.03
CA ASP A 147 15.80 20.27 -13.11
C ASP A 147 14.44 20.09 -12.45
N GLY A 148 14.13 18.89 -11.92
CA GLY A 148 12.85 18.60 -11.27
C GLY A 148 11.73 18.25 -12.25
N TYR A 149 12.02 18.18 -13.55
CA TYR A 149 11.09 17.69 -14.56
C TYR A 149 11.33 16.22 -14.86
N GLU A 150 10.26 15.49 -15.13
CA GLU A 150 10.34 14.16 -15.70
C GLU A 150 10.18 14.24 -17.21
N TRP A 151 10.99 13.46 -17.92
CA TRP A 151 11.18 13.57 -19.35
C TRP A 151 10.96 12.22 -20.04
N LEU A 152 10.29 12.23 -21.19
CA LEU A 152 9.96 11.03 -21.94
C LEU A 152 10.04 11.28 -23.45
N GLN A 153 10.69 10.37 -24.19
CA GLN A 153 10.70 10.42 -25.64
C GLN A 153 9.69 9.41 -26.21
N GLN A 154 8.69 9.90 -26.94
CA GLN A 154 7.68 9.06 -27.57
C GLN A 154 7.24 9.67 -28.90
N GLY A 155 7.19 8.83 -29.95
CA GLY A 155 6.69 9.23 -31.26
C GLY A 155 7.57 10.25 -31.99
N GLY A 156 8.87 10.31 -31.67
CA GLY A 156 9.81 11.27 -32.28
C GLY A 156 9.76 12.67 -31.65
N ALA A 157 8.98 12.86 -30.59
CA ALA A 157 8.95 14.07 -29.79
C ALA A 157 9.42 13.80 -28.35
N THR A 158 9.99 14.83 -27.75
CA THR A 158 10.37 14.86 -26.34
C THR A 158 9.24 15.52 -25.56
N TRP A 159 8.87 14.91 -24.44
CA TRP A 159 7.81 15.34 -23.56
C TRP A 159 8.38 15.56 -22.16
N TYR A 160 7.84 16.54 -21.44
CA TYR A 160 8.21 16.83 -20.07
C TYR A 160 6.97 17.09 -19.21
N ARG A 161 7.08 16.90 -17.90
CA ARG A 161 6.11 17.39 -16.91
C ARG A 161 6.79 17.53 -15.55
N ALA A 162 6.14 18.19 -14.61
CA ALA A 162 6.67 18.32 -13.25
C ALA A 162 6.70 16.94 -12.55
N THR A 163 7.83 16.59 -11.95
CA THR A 163 8.02 15.30 -11.29
C THR A 163 7.00 15.12 -10.16
N ASN A 164 6.38 13.94 -10.07
CA ASN A 164 5.34 13.61 -9.08
C ASN A 164 4.07 14.48 -9.14
N SER A 165 3.89 15.28 -10.19
CA SER A 165 2.70 16.13 -10.37
C SER A 165 1.48 15.31 -10.80
N GLY A 166 1.69 14.21 -11.54
CA GLY A 166 0.60 13.41 -12.12
C GLY A 166 -0.20 14.18 -13.19
N THR A 167 0.34 15.30 -13.68
CA THR A 167 -0.24 16.13 -14.73
C THR A 167 -0.01 15.54 -16.13
N ASP A 168 -0.69 16.11 -17.11
CA ASP A 168 -0.47 15.80 -18.52
C ASP A 168 0.96 16.16 -18.96
N TRP A 169 1.41 15.50 -20.03
CA TRP A 169 2.72 15.71 -20.63
C TRP A 169 2.71 16.92 -21.56
N GLU A 170 3.69 17.81 -21.41
CA GLU A 170 3.92 18.96 -22.27
C GLU A 170 5.01 18.63 -23.30
N GLN A 171 4.81 19.04 -24.56
CA GLN A 171 5.78 18.77 -25.61
C GLN A 171 6.94 19.77 -25.51
N TRP A 172 8.17 19.26 -25.46
CA TRP A 172 9.36 20.08 -25.59
C TRP A 172 9.59 20.44 -27.05
N LEU A 173 9.71 21.74 -27.33
CA LEU A 173 10.07 22.28 -28.65
C LEU A 173 11.43 22.96 -28.49
N ASP A 174 12.47 22.40 -29.13
CA ASP A 174 13.75 23.11 -29.30
C ASP A 174 13.51 24.26 -30.30
N ASP A 175 13.44 25.50 -29.82
CA ASP A 175 13.51 26.72 -30.65
C ASP A 175 14.95 27.00 -31.13
#